data_AF-L5KKJ2-F1
#
_entry.id   AF-L5KKJ2-F1
#
_cell.length_a   1.000
_cell.length_b   1.000
_cell.length_c   1.000
_cell.angle_alpha   90.00
_cell.angle_beta   90.00
_cell.angle_gamma   90.00
#
_symmetry.space_group_name_H-M   'P 1'
#
loop_
_entity.id
_entity.type
_entity.pdbx_description
1 polymer ?
#
loop_
_entity_poly.entity_id
_entity_poly.type
_entity_poly.pdbx_seq_one_letter_code
_entity_poly.pdbx_strand_id
1 'polypeptide(L)'
;MRMMPADQSQSLKEDVVSMETWLQGFLKASCMYGQLPKFQDGDLTLYQSNPILRHLDRSLRLYGKDQREVALVDVANNGMEDLCCKYVTLIYTNYEMSKENCVKELPGHLKPFETLLSQNQGGQAFIVGTRSLSLTTTCWTCC
;
A
#
# COMPACT_ATOMS: atom_id res chain seq x y z
N MET A 1 -5.29 0.72 1.87
CA MET A 1 -6.49 0.30 1.09
C MET A 1 -7.76 1.01 1.54
N ARG A 2 -8.15 1.00 2.82
CA ARG A 2 -9.44 1.57 3.30
C ARG A 2 -9.65 3.07 3.03
N MET A 3 -8.59 3.87 3.14
CA MET A 3 -8.67 5.32 2.97
C MET A 3 -8.98 5.75 1.53
N MET A 4 -8.55 4.99 0.52
CA MET A 4 -8.77 5.37 -0.89
C MET A 4 -10.26 5.35 -1.30
N PRO A 5 -11.03 4.28 -1.04
CA PRO A 5 -12.48 4.31 -1.23
C PRO A 5 -13.15 5.44 -0.45
N ALA A 6 -12.75 5.68 0.79
CA ALA A 6 -13.31 6.77 1.60
C ALA A 6 -13.09 8.15 0.97
N ASP A 7 -11.87 8.45 0.54
CA ASP A 7 -11.51 9.72 -0.11
C ASP A 7 -12.23 9.91 -1.46
N GLN A 8 -12.55 8.81 -2.15
CA GLN A 8 -13.29 8.83 -3.41
C GLN A 8 -14.80 8.64 -3.25
N SER A 9 -15.32 8.73 -2.01
CA SER A 9 -16.74 8.55 -1.68
C SER A 9 -17.31 7.21 -2.17
N GLN A 10 -16.47 6.17 -2.27
CA GLN A 10 -16.87 4.80 -2.56
C GLN A 10 -17.20 4.04 -1.28
N SER A 11 -18.26 3.23 -1.31
CA SER A 11 -18.61 2.34 -0.21
C SER A 11 -17.76 1.06 -0.26
N LEU A 12 -17.02 0.78 0.81
CA LEU A 12 -16.33 -0.49 1.01
C LEU A 12 -17.07 -1.30 2.09
N LYS A 13 -17.53 -2.50 1.73
CA LYS A 13 -18.02 -3.47 2.72
C LYS A 13 -16.83 -4.16 3.37
N GLU A 14 -16.78 -4.16 4.70
CA GLU A 14 -15.72 -4.85 5.45
C GLU A 14 -16.21 -6.19 6.00
N ASP A 15 -15.67 -7.27 5.45
CA ASP A 15 -15.85 -8.61 6.01
C ASP A 15 -14.67 -8.91 6.95
N VAL A 16 -14.88 -8.65 8.25
CA VAL A 16 -13.84 -8.82 9.28
C VAL A 16 -13.69 -10.29 9.65
N VAL A 17 -12.47 -10.80 9.50
CA VAL A 17 -12.12 -12.20 9.84
C VAL A 17 -11.49 -12.24 11.22
N SER A 18 -12.10 -12.96 12.15
CA SER A 18 -11.50 -13.19 13.47
C SER A 18 -10.33 -14.17 13.40
N MET A 19 -9.40 -14.09 14.36
CA MET A 19 -8.29 -15.05 14.45
C MET A 19 -8.79 -16.50 14.60
N GLU A 20 -9.88 -16.70 15.33
CA GLU A 20 -10.54 -18.01 15.47
C GLU A 20 -10.99 -18.54 14.10
N THR A 21 -11.71 -17.73 13.32
CA THR A 21 -12.16 -18.09 11.96
C THR A 21 -10.97 -18.39 11.04
N TRP A 22 -9.89 -17.62 11.17
CA TRP A 22 -8.68 -17.83 10.39
C TRP A 22 -7.98 -19.17 10.74
N LEU A 23 -7.92 -19.50 12.03
CA LEU A 23 -7.29 -20.73 12.53
C LEU A 23 -8.07 -22.00 12.19
N GLN A 24 -9.39 -21.92 11.94
CA GLN A 24 -10.16 -23.05 11.40
C GLN A 24 -9.67 -23.51 10.02
N GLY A 25 -8.93 -22.68 9.29
CA GLY A 25 -8.21 -23.07 8.08
C GLY A 25 -9.03 -23.14 6.79
N PHE A 26 -10.36 -23.28 6.85
CA PHE A 26 -11.22 -23.31 5.65
C PHE A 26 -11.06 -22.06 4.77
N LEU A 27 -11.14 -20.87 5.38
CA LEU A 27 -10.96 -19.62 4.65
C LEU A 27 -9.54 -19.51 4.09
N LYS A 28 -8.53 -19.84 4.90
CA LYS A 28 -7.13 -19.84 4.47
C LYS A 28 -6.90 -20.73 3.25
N ALA A 29 -7.42 -21.96 3.28
CA ALA A 29 -7.31 -22.90 2.16
C ALA A 29 -8.04 -22.41 0.89
N SER A 30 -9.10 -21.62 1.04
CA SER A 30 -9.83 -21.01 -0.09
C SER A 30 -9.12 -19.80 -0.71
N CYS A 31 -8.16 -19.18 -0.01
CA CYS A 31 -7.41 -18.04 -0.52
C CYS A 31 -6.28 -18.52 -1.43
N MET A 32 -6.13 -17.88 -2.60
CA MET A 32 -5.15 -18.27 -3.63
C MET A 32 -3.72 -18.46 -3.08
N TYR A 33 -3.28 -17.61 -2.16
CA TYR A 33 -1.95 -17.66 -1.54
C TYR A 33 -1.99 -18.06 -0.06
N GLY A 34 -3.12 -18.57 0.44
CA GLY A 34 -3.26 -18.85 1.87
C GLY A 34 -3.15 -17.61 2.77
N GLN A 35 -3.42 -16.43 2.21
CA GLN A 35 -3.22 -15.12 2.85
C GLN A 35 -4.40 -14.18 2.57
N LEU A 36 -4.59 -13.23 3.49
CA LEU A 36 -5.40 -12.04 3.30
C LEU A 36 -4.46 -10.87 2.92
N PRO A 37 -4.97 -9.81 2.29
CA PRO A 37 -6.37 -9.49 1.98
C PRO A 37 -6.95 -10.26 0.78
N LYS A 38 -8.25 -10.52 0.85
CA LYS A 38 -9.12 -10.90 -0.29
C LYS A 38 -10.02 -9.71 -0.59
N PHE A 39 -10.18 -9.36 -1.86
CA PHE A 39 -11.01 -8.25 -2.32
C PHE A 39 -11.96 -8.72 -3.42
N GLN A 40 -13.17 -8.17 -3.43
CA GLN A 40 -14.19 -8.47 -4.43
C GLN A 40 -14.71 -7.18 -5.03
N ASP A 41 -14.70 -7.13 -6.36
CA ASP A 41 -15.28 -6.05 -7.17
C ASP A 41 -16.17 -6.68 -8.24
N GLY A 42 -17.48 -6.73 -7.98
CA GLY A 42 -18.42 -7.50 -8.80
C GLY A 42 -18.10 -9.00 -8.79
N ASP A 43 -17.80 -9.54 -9.97
CA ASP A 43 -17.39 -10.94 -10.19
C ASP A 43 -15.87 -11.16 -10.07
N LEU A 44 -15.09 -10.07 -10.03
CA LEU A 44 -13.65 -10.13 -9.90
C LEU A 44 -13.25 -10.36 -8.44
N THR A 45 -12.51 -11.45 -8.19
CA THR A 45 -11.85 -11.70 -6.90
C THR A 45 -10.35 -11.49 -7.02
N LEU A 46 -9.80 -10.59 -6.20
CA LEU A 46 -8.38 -10.27 -6.14
C LEU A 46 -7.78 -10.64 -4.78
N TYR A 47 -6.48 -10.95 -4.81
CA TYR A 47 -5.63 -11.14 -3.64
C TYR A 47 -4.39 -10.26 -3.79
N GLN A 48 -3.59 -10.14 -2.73
CA GLN A 48 -2.42 -9.26 -2.62
C GLN A 48 -2.80 -7.78 -2.58
N SER A 49 -2.35 -7.08 -1.53
CA SER A 49 -2.67 -5.67 -1.28
C SER A 49 -2.30 -4.78 -2.47
N ASN A 50 -1.12 -4.94 -3.04
CA ASN A 50 -0.62 -4.08 -4.13
C ASN A 50 -1.38 -4.25 -5.46
N PRO A 51 -1.68 -5.47 -5.94
CA PRO A 51 -2.58 -5.65 -7.08
C PRO A 51 -3.98 -5.08 -6.86
N ILE A 52 -4.58 -5.25 -5.68
CA ILE A 52 -5.89 -4.67 -5.34
C ILE A 52 -5.82 -3.14 -5.42
N LEU A 53 -4.78 -2.56 -4.84
CA LEU A 53 -4.49 -1.12 -4.88
C LEU A 53 -4.38 -0.59 -6.32
N ARG A 54 -3.56 -1.23 -7.17
CA ARG A 54 -3.43 -0.84 -8.59
C ARG A 54 -4.73 -1.00 -9.37
N HIS A 55 -5.56 -1.99 -9.03
CA HIS A 55 -6.88 -2.17 -9.64
C HIS A 55 -7.79 -0.97 -9.33
N LEU A 56 -7.85 -0.59 -8.05
CA LEU A 56 -8.61 0.59 -7.62
C LEU A 56 -8.11 1.86 -8.30
N ASP A 57 -6.80 2.10 -8.33
CA ASP A 57 -6.23 3.29 -8.99
C ASP A 57 -6.60 3.38 -10.46
N ARG A 58 -6.54 2.26 -11.19
CA ARG A 58 -6.92 2.22 -12.61
C ARG A 58 -8.41 2.48 -12.78
N SER A 59 -9.26 1.89 -11.95
CA SER A 59 -10.71 2.09 -11.99
C SER A 59 -11.11 3.55 -11.71
N LEU A 60 -10.35 4.22 -10.84
CA LEU A 60 -10.57 5.59 -10.39
C LEU A 60 -9.78 6.64 -11.20
N ARG A 61 -8.97 6.23 -12.17
CA ARG A 61 -8.06 7.10 -12.95
C ARG A 61 -7.06 7.86 -12.08
N LEU A 62 -6.55 7.22 -11.04
CA LEU A 62 -5.54 7.72 -10.11
C LEU A 62 -4.13 7.16 -10.40
N TYR A 63 -3.96 6.37 -11.46
CA TYR A 63 -2.71 5.67 -11.78
C TYR A 63 -1.79 6.45 -12.75
N GLY A 64 -1.62 7.76 -12.55
CA GLY A 64 -0.85 8.63 -13.44
C GLY A 64 -1.55 8.97 -14.76
N LYS A 65 -1.16 10.08 -15.40
CA LYS A 65 -1.80 10.56 -16.65
C LYS A 65 -1.19 9.97 -17.93
N ASP A 66 0.04 9.48 -17.85
CA ASP A 66 0.80 8.91 -18.97
C ASP A 66 1.72 7.78 -18.48
N GLN A 67 2.34 7.05 -19.41
CA GLN A 67 3.21 5.91 -19.09
C GLN A 67 4.41 6.29 -18.20
N ARG A 68 4.87 7.55 -18.28
CA ARG A 68 5.97 8.03 -17.43
C ARG A 68 5.49 8.21 -15.99
N GLU A 69 4.34 8.84 -15.78
CA GLU A 69 3.75 8.96 -14.44
C GLU A 69 3.37 7.59 -13.86
N VAL A 70 2.82 6.68 -14.67
CA VAL A 70 2.56 5.28 -14.26
C VAL A 70 3.83 4.63 -13.71
N ALA A 71 4.94 4.71 -14.45
CA ALA A 71 6.20 4.13 -14.02
C ALA A 71 6.73 4.77 -12.71
N LEU A 72 6.57 6.08 -12.54
CA LEU A 72 6.97 6.77 -11.31
C LEU A 72 6.09 6.39 -10.12
N VAL A 73 4.77 6.19 -10.33
CA VAL A 73 3.86 5.66 -9.30
C VAL A 73 4.29 4.26 -8.87
N ASP A 74 4.66 3.40 -9.82
CA ASP A 74 5.17 2.06 -9.52
C ASP A 74 6.48 2.08 -8.74
N VAL A 75 7.42 2.96 -9.10
CA VAL A 75 8.67 3.16 -8.33
C VAL A 75 8.36 3.58 -6.90
N ALA A 76 7.48 4.56 -6.72
CA ALA A 76 7.10 5.06 -5.39
C ALA A 76 6.38 3.99 -4.56
N ASN A 77 5.46 3.22 -5.16
CA ASN A 77 4.72 2.16 -4.47
C ASN A 77 5.62 0.98 -4.08
N ASN A 78 6.49 0.51 -4.97
CA ASN A 78 7.40 -0.59 -4.66
C ASN A 78 8.44 -0.19 -3.61
N GLY A 79 8.94 1.06 -3.64
CA GLY A 79 9.80 1.57 -2.57
C GLY A 79 9.10 1.60 -1.21
N MET A 80 7.80 1.91 -1.18
CA MET A 80 7.01 1.84 0.05
C MET A 80 6.80 0.40 0.52
N GLU A 81 6.51 -0.53 -0.39
CA GLU A 81 6.38 -1.96 -0.06
C GLU A 81 7.65 -2.52 0.59
N ASP A 82 8.83 -2.16 0.08
CA ASP A 82 10.11 -2.56 0.66
C ASP A 82 10.26 -2.04 2.10
N LEU A 83 9.84 -0.80 2.37
CA LEU A 83 9.84 -0.23 3.71
C LEU A 83 8.80 -0.90 4.63
N CYS A 84 7.59 -1.17 4.13
CA CYS A 84 6.56 -1.90 4.86
C CYS A 84 7.01 -3.32 5.21
N CYS A 85 7.66 -4.04 4.30
CA CYS A 85 8.21 -5.37 4.56
C CYS A 85 9.24 -5.36 5.70
N LYS A 86 10.13 -4.37 5.73
CA LYS A 86 11.09 -4.18 6.84
C LYS A 86 10.37 -3.89 8.16
N TYR A 87 9.38 -3.01 8.12
CA TYR A 87 8.57 -2.68 9.30
C TYR A 87 7.81 -3.90 9.84
N VAL A 88 7.12 -4.66 8.97
CA VAL A 88 6.43 -5.90 9.34
C VAL A 88 7.41 -6.89 9.96
N THR A 89 8.59 -7.05 9.36
CA THR A 89 9.64 -7.93 9.92
C THR A 89 10.04 -7.46 11.33
N LEU A 90 10.30 -6.16 11.51
CA LEU A 90 10.63 -5.60 12.82
C LEU A 90 9.54 -5.91 13.86
N ILE A 91 8.27 -5.58 13.57
CA ILE A 91 7.16 -5.72 14.51
C ILE A 91 6.93 -7.18 14.91
N TYR A 92 6.93 -8.11 13.95
CA TYR A 92 6.50 -9.49 14.21
C TYR A 92 7.64 -10.46 14.49
N THR A 93 8.90 -10.08 14.31
CA THR A 93 10.03 -11.02 14.47
C THR A 93 11.15 -10.53 15.38
N ASN A 94 11.48 -9.23 15.40
CA ASN A 94 12.72 -8.78 16.04
C ASN A 94 12.64 -7.38 16.69
N TYR A 95 11.49 -7.04 17.29
CA TYR A 95 11.21 -5.68 17.75
C TYR A 95 12.24 -5.18 18.77
N GLU A 96 12.42 -5.90 19.88
CA GLU A 96 13.28 -5.47 20.99
C GLU A 96 14.75 -5.30 20.59
N MET A 97 15.28 -6.18 19.73
CA MET A 97 16.71 -6.13 19.37
C MET A 97 17.00 -5.20 18.19
N SER A 98 16.03 -4.94 17.30
CA SER A 98 16.27 -4.19 16.06
C SER A 98 15.63 -2.80 16.01
N LYS A 99 14.78 -2.43 16.98
CA LYS A 99 14.08 -1.13 16.96
C LYS A 99 15.04 0.04 16.85
N GLU A 100 16.09 0.09 17.68
CA GLU A 100 17.03 1.21 17.66
C GLU A 100 17.75 1.37 16.32
N ASN A 101 18.21 0.25 15.73
CA ASN A 101 18.87 0.28 14.44
C ASN A 101 17.91 0.65 13.31
N CYS A 102 16.68 0.12 13.33
CA CYS A 102 15.66 0.49 12.37
C CYS A 102 15.35 2.00 12.42
N VAL A 103 15.23 2.58 13.62
CA VAL A 103 15.00 4.03 13.78
C VAL A 103 16.20 4.84 13.27
N LYS A 104 17.43 4.38 13.48
CA LYS A 104 18.65 5.03 12.96
C LYS A 104 18.72 4.99 11.43
N GLU A 105 18.28 3.91 10.80
CA GLU A 105 18.30 3.74 9.33
C GLU A 105 17.11 4.39 8.62
N LEU A 106 16.02 4.63 9.35
CA LEU A 106 14.76 5.17 8.82
C LEU A 106 14.94 6.45 7.97
N PRO A 107 15.74 7.46 8.37
CA PRO A 107 15.97 8.63 7.51
C PRO A 107 16.54 8.29 6.14
N GLY A 108 17.41 7.26 6.07
CA GLY A 108 17.97 6.78 4.81
C GLY A 108 16.92 6.11 3.92
N HIS A 109 15.95 5.42 4.50
CA HIS A 109 14.82 4.83 3.78
C HIS A 109 13.77 5.87 3.36
N LEU A 110 13.63 6.97 4.09
CA LEU A 110 12.69 8.04 3.77
C LEU A 110 13.22 9.01 2.70
N LYS A 111 14.54 9.17 2.60
CA LYS A 111 15.21 10.11 1.67
C LYS A 111 14.81 9.97 0.18
N PRO A 112 14.66 8.76 -0.39
CA PRO A 112 14.24 8.61 -1.79
C PRO A 112 12.89 9.25 -2.07
N PHE A 113 11.97 9.19 -1.11
CA PHE A 113 10.64 9.76 -1.28
C PHE A 113 10.60 11.27 -1.14
N GLU A 114 11.39 11.83 -0.22
CA GLU A 114 11.63 13.29 -0.16
C GLU A 114 12.23 13.79 -1.48
N THR A 115 13.11 12.99 -2.08
CA THR A 115 13.68 13.27 -3.40
C THR A 115 12.60 13.24 -4.50
N LEU A 116 11.71 12.25 -4.51
CA LEU A 116 10.58 12.20 -5.46
C LEU A 116 9.63 13.40 -5.28
N LEU A 117 9.29 13.76 -4.05
CA LEU A 117 8.44 14.90 -3.73
C LEU A 117 9.06 16.22 -4.22
N SER A 118 10.32 16.49 -3.86
CA SER A 118 11.01 17.71 -4.28
C SER A 118 11.13 17.85 -5.80
N GLN A 119 11.19 16.74 -6.54
CA GLN A 119 11.20 16.73 -8.00
C GLN A 119 9.83 17.02 -8.63
N ASN A 120 8.72 16.89 -7.89
CA ASN A 120 7.38 17.16 -8.37
C ASN A 120 6.85 18.50 -7.81
N GLN A 121 7.02 19.57 -8.60
CA GLN A 121 6.56 20.92 -8.24
C GLN A 121 7.12 21.41 -6.89
N GLY A 122 8.37 21.04 -6.57
CA GLY A 122 9.01 21.45 -5.32
C GLY A 122 8.32 20.91 -4.06
N GLY A 123 7.65 19.75 -4.16
CA GLY A 123 6.96 19.10 -3.04
C GLY A 123 5.59 19.68 -2.70
N GLN A 124 5.03 20.57 -3.54
CA GLN A 124 3.73 21.21 -3.30
C GLN A 124 2.54 20.42 -3.88
N ALA A 125 2.81 19.35 -4.62
CA ALA A 125 1.82 18.47 -5.21
C ALA A 125 1.85 17.08 -4.53
N PHE A 126 1.41 16.05 -5.24
CA PHE A 126 1.50 14.66 -4.77
C PHE A 126 2.91 14.09 -4.99
N ILE A 127 3.15 12.83 -4.61
CA ILE A 127 4.44 12.19 -4.92
C ILE A 127 4.71 12.10 -6.43
N VAL A 128 3.65 11.97 -7.23
CA VAL A 128 3.68 11.95 -8.68
C VAL A 128 2.45 12.69 -9.22
N GLY A 129 2.68 13.66 -10.12
CA GLY A 129 1.62 14.40 -10.80
C GLY A 129 0.83 15.35 -9.90
N THR A 130 -0.30 15.84 -10.41
CA THR A 130 -1.17 16.84 -9.74
C THR A 130 -2.51 16.28 -9.28
N ARG A 131 -2.83 15.06 -9.69
CA ARG A 131 -4.16 14.45 -9.49
C ARG A 131 -4.09 13.01 -9.03
N SER A 132 -2.89 12.45 -8.88
CA SER A 132 -2.75 11.12 -8.34
C SER A 132 -2.73 11.24 -6.82
N LEU A 133 -3.81 10.79 -6.18
CA LEU A 133 -3.69 10.21 -4.86
C LEU A 133 -2.99 8.86 -5.03
N SER A 134 -1.77 8.89 -5.58
CA SER A 134 -0.96 7.70 -5.75
C SER A 134 -0.74 7.10 -4.37
N LEU A 135 -0.90 5.78 -4.32
CA LEU A 135 -0.67 4.78 -3.28
C LEU A 135 0.29 5.13 -2.15
N THR A 136 1.27 5.98 -2.40
CA THR A 136 2.09 6.55 -1.35
C THR A 136 1.24 7.28 -0.33
N THR A 137 0.41 8.26 -0.66
CA THR A 137 -0.25 9.06 0.41
C THR A 137 -1.11 8.20 1.35
N THR A 138 -1.74 7.14 0.82
CA THR A 138 -2.58 6.20 1.59
C THR A 138 -1.80 5.09 2.30
N CYS A 139 -0.64 4.67 1.79
CA CYS A 139 0.22 3.72 2.49
C CYS A 139 1.07 4.44 3.56
N TRP A 140 1.41 5.71 3.30
CA TRP A 140 2.18 6.60 4.17
C TRP A 140 1.45 7.01 5.44
N THR A 141 0.13 7.22 5.37
CA THR A 141 -0.71 7.53 6.53
C THR A 141 -1.16 6.29 7.31
N CYS A 142 -0.83 5.08 6.83
CA CYS A 142 -1.26 3.82 7.44
C CYS A 142 -0.15 3.10 8.24
N CYS A 143 1.07 3.64 8.29
CA CYS A 143 2.14 3.18 9.17
C CYS A 143 2.19 3.99 10.48
#